data_AF-V6THE3-F1
#
_entry.id   AF-V6THE3-F1
#
_cell.length_a   1.000
_cell.length_b   1.000
_cell.length_c   1.000
_cell.angle_alpha   90.00
_cell.angle_beta   90.00
_cell.angle_gamma   90.00
#
_symmetry.space_group_name_H-M   'P 1'
#
loop_
_entity.id
_entity.type
_entity.pdbx_description
1 polymer ?
#
loop_
_entity_poly.entity_id
_entity_poly.type
_entity_poly.pdbx_seq_one_letter_code
_entity_poly.pdbx_strand_id
1 'polypeptide(L)'
;MATPSAEKADTLKETVDYVTEAIKQLEMEQEQVANDKHPEFQRLLATLDATRLRLLSIAEIQYQLSIQHAKHTMEYTKAQIEADFLVARDDVKDKLYNDLRRRRKEIKDLIDKLAQHGVSVEQELVDKLDTRFPARKRTRENSRSQRPEFNLKLSEHEIREDTVYIQSLRQENSSK
;
A
#
# COMPACT_ATOMS: atom_id res chain seq x y z
N MET A 1 31.34 -66.04 -54.02
CA MET A 1 30.17 -66.09 -53.12
C MET A 1 30.68 -65.82 -51.72
N ALA A 2 30.49 -64.60 -51.21
CA ALA A 2 30.82 -64.28 -49.82
C ALA A 2 29.81 -64.98 -48.89
N THR A 3 30.29 -65.53 -47.77
CA THR A 3 29.46 -66.29 -46.84
C THR A 3 28.67 -65.34 -45.92
N PRO A 4 27.43 -65.67 -45.53
CA PRO A 4 26.56 -64.84 -44.66
C PRO A 4 27.12 -64.61 -43.23
N SER A 5 28.29 -65.19 -42.92
CA SER A 5 29.03 -64.96 -41.69
C SER A 5 29.92 -63.71 -41.76
N ALA A 6 30.35 -63.30 -42.95
CA ALA A 6 31.19 -62.11 -43.14
C ALA A 6 30.36 -60.82 -43.04
N GLU A 7 29.18 -60.78 -43.67
CA GLU A 7 28.27 -59.62 -43.60
C GLU A 7 27.76 -59.34 -42.17
N LYS A 8 27.53 -60.40 -41.37
CA LYS A 8 27.19 -60.25 -39.95
C LYS A 8 28.36 -59.72 -39.12
N ALA A 9 29.59 -60.10 -39.44
CA ALA A 9 30.78 -59.58 -38.75
C ALA A 9 31.04 -58.10 -39.09
N ASP A 10 30.80 -57.71 -40.34
CA ASP A 10 30.97 -56.31 -40.78
C ASP A 10 29.90 -55.39 -40.15
N THR A 11 28.63 -55.81 -40.13
CA THR A 11 27.56 -55.05 -39.44
C THR A 11 27.79 -54.95 -37.92
N LEU A 12 28.27 -56.02 -37.28
CA LEU A 12 28.67 -55.98 -35.86
C LEU A 12 29.80 -54.98 -35.63
N LYS A 13 30.80 -54.95 -36.52
CA LYS A 13 31.92 -54.03 -36.42
C LYS A 13 31.45 -52.57 -36.56
N GLU A 14 30.60 -52.28 -37.54
CA GLU A 14 30.00 -50.94 -37.71
C GLU A 14 29.20 -50.51 -36.47
N THR A 15 28.43 -51.43 -35.86
CA THR A 15 27.69 -51.11 -34.62
C THR A 15 28.62 -50.85 -33.44
N VAL A 16 29.72 -51.60 -33.32
CA VAL A 16 30.72 -51.38 -32.26
C VAL A 16 31.43 -50.04 -32.45
N ASP A 17 31.78 -49.69 -33.69
CA ASP A 17 32.39 -48.41 -34.03
C ASP A 17 31.44 -47.25 -33.72
N TYR A 18 30.15 -47.37 -34.07
CA TYR A 18 29.11 -46.39 -33.74
C TYR A 18 28.96 -46.19 -32.21
N VAL A 19 28.87 -47.29 -31.45
CA VAL A 19 28.75 -47.22 -29.99
C VAL A 19 29.99 -46.60 -29.34
N THR A 20 31.18 -46.90 -29.86
CA THR A 20 32.43 -46.34 -29.35
C THR A 20 32.52 -44.84 -29.61
N GLU A 21 32.08 -44.38 -30.78
CA GLU A 21 31.99 -42.94 -31.10
C GLU A 21 30.99 -42.22 -30.18
N ALA A 22 29.83 -42.84 -29.94
CA ALA A 22 28.81 -42.28 -29.05
C ALA A 22 29.30 -42.18 -27.58
N ILE A 23 30.05 -43.18 -27.09
CA ILE A 23 30.65 -43.13 -25.74
C ILE A 23 31.65 -41.97 -25.64
N LYS A 24 32.52 -41.77 -26.63
CA LYS A 24 33.46 -40.64 -26.63
C LYS A 24 32.76 -39.28 -26.63
N GLN A 25 31.68 -39.14 -27.38
CA GLN A 25 30.88 -37.91 -27.39
C GLN A 25 30.27 -37.65 -26.00
N LEU A 26 29.72 -38.68 -25.35
CA LEU A 26 29.20 -38.57 -23.99
C LEU A 26 30.27 -38.22 -22.96
N GLU A 27 31.47 -38.81 -23.06
CA GLU A 27 32.61 -38.46 -22.19
C GLU A 27 33.03 -37.00 -22.36
N MET A 28 33.08 -36.50 -23.61
CA MET A 28 33.37 -35.10 -23.89
C MET A 28 32.28 -34.16 -23.35
N GLU A 29 31.00 -34.49 -23.55
CA GLU A 29 29.89 -33.70 -23.00
C GLU A 29 29.93 -33.69 -21.47
N GLN A 30 30.24 -34.83 -20.85
CA GLN A 30 30.38 -34.94 -19.40
C GLN A 30 31.51 -34.03 -18.87
N GLU A 31 32.67 -34.01 -19.53
CA GLU A 31 33.77 -33.12 -19.17
C GLU A 31 33.41 -31.65 -19.41
N GLN A 32 32.67 -31.33 -20.46
CA GLN A 32 32.16 -29.98 -20.69
C GLN A 32 31.18 -29.55 -19.61
N VAL A 33 30.28 -30.42 -19.14
CA VAL A 33 29.36 -30.13 -18.03
C VAL A 33 30.15 -29.95 -16.73
N ALA A 34 31.11 -30.83 -16.44
CA ALA A 34 31.94 -30.75 -15.23
C ALA A 34 32.78 -29.47 -15.14
N ASN A 35 33.14 -28.89 -16.29
CA ASN A 35 33.89 -27.65 -16.41
C ASN A 35 32.99 -26.43 -16.74
N ASP A 36 31.67 -26.54 -16.56
CA ASP A 36 30.69 -25.49 -16.82
C ASP A 36 30.65 -24.95 -18.26
N LYS A 37 31.21 -25.65 -19.26
CA LYS A 37 31.28 -25.20 -20.65
C LYS A 37 30.15 -25.74 -21.54
N HIS A 38 29.38 -26.70 -21.06
CA HIS A 38 28.34 -27.32 -21.86
C HIS A 38 27.24 -26.31 -22.23
N PRO A 39 26.82 -26.21 -23.51
CA PRO A 39 25.91 -25.16 -23.98
C PRO A 39 24.54 -25.19 -23.29
N GLU A 40 23.96 -26.37 -23.08
CA GLU A 40 22.68 -26.49 -22.37
C GLU A 40 22.81 -26.12 -20.88
N PHE A 41 23.96 -26.39 -20.25
CA PHE A 41 24.21 -25.99 -18.87
C PHE A 41 24.28 -24.46 -18.75
N GLN A 42 25.01 -23.81 -19.65
CA GLN A 42 25.09 -22.35 -19.74
C GLN A 42 23.72 -21.70 -19.99
N ARG A 43 22.90 -22.31 -20.85
CA ARG A 43 21.52 -21.87 -21.11
C ARG A 43 20.64 -21.96 -19.85
N LEU A 44 20.75 -23.06 -19.09
CA LEU A 44 20.02 -23.23 -17.84
C LEU A 44 20.48 -22.22 -16.78
N LEU A 45 21.79 -21.98 -16.66
CA LEU A 45 22.34 -20.96 -15.76
C LEU A 45 21.80 -19.55 -16.11
N ALA A 46 21.81 -19.18 -17.39
CA ALA A 46 21.26 -17.89 -17.82
C ALA A 46 19.77 -17.75 -17.48
N THR A 47 19.00 -18.84 -17.61
CA THR A 47 17.58 -18.86 -17.24
C THR A 47 17.38 -18.71 -15.73
N LEU A 48 18.25 -19.35 -14.94
CA LEU A 48 18.24 -19.25 -13.48
C LEU A 48 18.58 -17.83 -13.03
N ASP A 49 19.59 -17.21 -13.63
CA ASP A 49 19.98 -15.82 -13.34
C ASP A 49 18.89 -14.83 -13.74
N ALA A 50 18.28 -15.00 -14.91
CA ALA A 50 17.14 -14.18 -15.32
C ALA A 50 15.97 -14.30 -14.33
N THR A 51 15.70 -15.50 -13.84
CA THR A 51 14.65 -15.75 -12.84
C THR A 51 15.01 -15.11 -11.50
N ARG A 52 16.27 -15.22 -11.06
CA ARG A 52 16.77 -14.58 -9.84
C ARG A 52 16.62 -13.07 -9.90
N LEU A 53 17.05 -12.43 -10.99
CA LEU A 53 16.93 -10.98 -11.19
C LEU A 53 15.47 -10.53 -11.20
N ARG A 54 14.59 -11.29 -11.87
CA ARG A 54 13.15 -11.03 -11.86
C ARG A 54 12.57 -11.06 -10.45
N LEU A 55 12.93 -12.07 -9.65
CA LEU A 55 12.44 -12.18 -8.27
C LEU A 55 12.96 -11.04 -7.38
N LEU A 56 14.21 -10.63 -7.55
CA LEU A 56 14.78 -9.47 -6.84
C LEU A 56 14.03 -8.18 -7.18
N SER A 57 13.74 -7.94 -8.46
CA SER A 57 12.97 -6.77 -8.90
C SER A 57 11.55 -6.77 -8.32
N ILE A 58 10.86 -7.93 -8.30
CA ILE A 58 9.54 -8.04 -7.67
C ILE A 58 9.60 -7.72 -6.17
N ALA A 59 10.62 -8.23 -5.47
CA ALA A 59 10.80 -7.95 -4.05
C ALA A 59 11.03 -6.45 -3.79
N GLU A 60 11.80 -5.78 -4.63
CA GLU A 60 12.03 -4.33 -4.53
C GLU A 60 10.75 -3.52 -4.75
N ILE A 61 9.94 -3.88 -5.75
CA ILE A 61 8.63 -3.26 -5.99
C ILE A 61 7.71 -3.42 -4.78
N GLN A 62 7.64 -4.63 -4.21
CA GLN A 62 6.82 -4.90 -3.02
C GLN A 62 7.28 -4.09 -1.80
N TYR A 63 8.59 -3.91 -1.65
CA TYR A 63 9.16 -3.09 -0.59
C TYR A 63 8.77 -1.61 -0.75
N GLN A 64 8.88 -1.05 -1.96
CA GLN A 64 8.49 0.34 -2.22
C GLN A 64 6.99 0.59 -2.00
N LEU A 65 6.15 -0.35 -2.46
CA LEU A 65 4.70 -0.28 -2.24
C LEU A 65 4.37 -0.30 -0.73
N SER A 66 5.08 -1.11 0.05
CA SER A 66 4.90 -1.18 1.50
C SER A 66 5.27 0.14 2.18
N ILE A 67 6.35 0.79 1.74
CA ILE A 67 6.75 2.12 2.23
C ILE A 67 5.67 3.16 1.90
N GLN A 68 5.17 3.18 0.67
CA GLN A 68 4.12 4.12 0.26
C GLN A 68 2.84 3.92 1.07
N HIS A 69 2.40 2.67 1.24
CA HIS A 69 1.24 2.34 2.06
C HIS A 69 1.41 2.79 3.51
N ALA A 70 2.59 2.58 4.11
CA ALA A 70 2.89 3.03 5.46
C ALA A 70 2.84 4.56 5.60
N LYS A 71 3.42 5.30 4.63
CA LYS A 71 3.36 6.77 4.60
C LYS A 71 1.91 7.26 4.52
N HIS A 72 1.13 6.70 3.61
CA HIS A 72 -0.26 7.11 3.41
C HIS A 72 -1.13 6.79 4.63
N THR A 73 -0.88 5.66 5.29
CA THR A 73 -1.56 5.28 6.54
C THR A 73 -1.23 6.27 7.67
N MET A 74 0.04 6.66 7.78
CA MET A 74 0.47 7.65 8.76
C MET A 74 -0.20 9.01 8.53
N GLU A 75 -0.21 9.50 7.29
CA GLU A 75 -0.85 10.77 6.92
C GLU A 75 -2.35 10.75 7.20
N TYR A 76 -3.04 9.67 6.82
CA TYR A 76 -4.45 9.47 7.14
C TYR A 76 -4.70 9.52 8.65
N THR A 77 -3.88 8.82 9.43
CA THR A 77 -4.03 8.76 10.89
C THR A 77 -3.82 10.15 11.51
N LYS A 78 -2.84 10.92 11.03
CA LYS A 78 -2.63 12.31 11.47
C LYS A 78 -3.85 13.18 11.17
N ALA A 79 -4.36 13.13 9.94
CA ALA A 79 -5.54 13.90 9.54
C ALA A 79 -6.78 13.53 10.37
N GLN A 80 -6.95 12.24 10.67
CA GLN A 80 -8.05 11.78 11.51
C GLN A 80 -7.93 12.29 12.95
N ILE A 81 -6.73 12.23 13.55
CA ILE A 81 -6.49 12.77 14.90
C ILE A 81 -6.79 14.28 14.95
N GLU A 82 -6.37 15.03 13.93
CA GLU A 82 -6.63 16.47 13.83
C GLU A 82 -8.14 16.77 13.75
N ALA A 83 -8.86 16.00 12.93
CA ALA A 83 -10.31 16.12 12.80
C ALA A 83 -11.03 15.79 14.11
N ASP A 84 -10.66 14.69 14.75
CA ASP A 84 -11.21 14.27 16.05
C ASP A 84 -10.95 15.33 17.14
N PHE A 85 -9.76 15.92 17.15
CA PHE A 85 -9.42 17.02 18.06
C PHE A 85 -10.31 18.26 17.83
N LEU A 86 -10.51 18.67 16.57
CA LEU A 86 -11.36 19.81 16.24
C LEU A 86 -12.81 19.59 16.66
N VAL A 87 -13.34 18.39 16.41
CA VAL A 87 -14.69 18.00 16.84
C VAL A 87 -14.80 18.00 18.36
N ALA A 88 -13.84 17.37 19.06
CA ALA A 88 -13.82 17.34 20.52
C ALA A 88 -13.72 18.73 21.13
N ARG A 89 -12.91 19.63 20.54
CA ARG A 89 -12.79 21.02 20.96
C ARG A 89 -14.13 21.76 20.86
N ASP A 90 -14.87 21.56 19.77
CA ASP A 90 -16.17 22.20 19.60
C ASP A 90 -17.23 21.60 20.52
N ASP A 91 -17.18 20.30 20.79
CA ASP A 91 -18.04 19.65 21.78
C ASP A 91 -17.79 20.16 23.21
N VAL A 92 -16.53 20.47 23.56
CA VAL A 92 -16.18 21.11 24.84
C VAL A 92 -16.78 22.52 24.91
N LYS A 93 -16.70 23.31 23.83
CA LYS A 93 -17.34 24.64 23.78
C LYS A 93 -18.86 24.52 23.96
N ASP A 94 -19.50 23.57 23.28
CA ASP A 94 -20.94 23.34 23.40
C ASP A 94 -21.35 22.99 24.83
N LYS A 95 -20.58 22.13 25.51
CA LYS A 95 -20.79 21.82 26.94
C LYS A 95 -20.69 23.07 27.80
N LEU A 96 -19.63 23.87 27.63
CA LEU A 96 -19.45 25.12 28.37
C LEU A 96 -20.57 26.13 28.10
N TYR A 97 -21.01 26.28 26.85
CA TYR A 97 -22.14 27.15 26.54
C TYR A 97 -23.45 26.69 27.19
N ASN A 98 -23.67 25.37 27.29
CA ASN A 98 -24.84 24.84 28.00
C ASN A 98 -24.75 25.08 29.51
N ASP A 99 -23.58 24.91 30.11
CA ASP A 99 -23.37 25.21 31.53
C ASP A 99 -23.57 26.70 31.82
N LEU A 100 -23.06 27.59 30.96
CA LEU A 100 -23.26 29.03 31.09
C LEU A 100 -24.74 29.43 30.93
N ARG A 101 -25.49 28.82 30.01
CA ARG A 101 -26.94 29.01 29.89
C ARG A 101 -27.67 28.56 31.15
N ARG A 102 -27.28 27.42 31.71
CA ARG A 102 -27.87 26.90 32.96
C ARG A 102 -27.61 27.85 34.12
N ARG A 103 -26.37 28.29 34.32
CA ARG A 103 -26.02 29.28 35.35
C ARG A 103 -26.76 30.59 35.17
N ARG A 104 -26.93 31.08 33.94
CA ARG A 104 -27.77 32.25 33.68
C ARG A 104 -29.20 32.04 34.17
N LYS A 105 -29.80 30.90 33.84
CA LYS A 105 -31.17 30.58 34.27
C LYS A 105 -31.25 30.58 35.79
N GLU A 106 -30.31 29.93 36.46
CA GLU A 106 -30.23 29.91 37.93
C GLU A 106 -30.11 31.33 38.53
N ILE A 107 -29.32 32.23 37.91
CA ILE A 107 -29.23 33.64 38.34
C ILE A 107 -30.55 34.39 38.10
N LYS A 108 -31.21 34.19 36.95
CA LYS A 108 -32.54 34.80 36.68
C LYS A 108 -33.57 34.32 37.71
N ASP A 109 -33.62 33.02 37.97
CA ASP A 109 -34.52 32.44 38.98
C ASP A 109 -34.24 33.00 40.39
N LEU A 110 -32.98 33.35 40.71
CA LEU A 110 -32.63 34.02 41.97
C LEU A 110 -33.06 35.49 42.01
N ILE A 111 -32.87 36.24 40.92
CA ILE A 111 -33.33 37.63 40.81
C ILE A 111 -34.85 37.69 40.99
N ASP A 112 -35.59 36.78 40.35
CA ASP A 112 -37.05 36.70 40.47
C ASP A 112 -37.48 36.41 41.92
N LYS A 113 -36.76 35.53 42.64
CA LYS A 113 -36.99 35.27 44.07
C LYS A 113 -36.70 36.49 44.94
N LEU A 114 -35.61 37.21 44.69
CA LEU A 114 -35.28 38.44 45.44
C LEU A 114 -36.34 39.53 45.23
N ALA A 115 -36.84 39.67 44.00
CA ALA A 115 -37.92 40.59 43.68
C ALA A 115 -39.22 40.23 44.44
N GLN A 116 -39.55 38.94 44.58
CA GLN A 116 -40.70 38.48 45.38
C GLN A 116 -40.56 38.82 46.88
N HIS A 117 -39.34 38.91 47.38
CA HIS A 117 -39.04 39.35 48.75
C HIS A 117 -38.88 40.86 48.90
N GLY A 118 -39.17 41.65 47.86
CA GLY A 118 -39.14 43.11 47.89
C GLY A 118 -37.75 43.72 47.73
N VAL A 119 -36.74 42.94 47.37
CA VAL A 119 -35.38 43.42 47.11
C VAL A 119 -35.22 43.71 45.61
N SER A 120 -35.02 44.98 45.26
CA SER A 120 -34.78 45.38 43.87
C SER A 120 -33.30 45.18 43.50
N VAL A 121 -33.06 44.47 42.39
CA VAL A 121 -31.72 44.33 41.79
C VAL A 121 -31.53 45.44 40.75
N GLU A 122 -30.34 46.04 40.68
CA GLU A 122 -30.02 47.09 39.71
C GLU A 122 -30.23 46.62 38.26
N GLN A 123 -30.92 47.43 37.46
CA GLN A 123 -31.28 47.12 36.08
C GLN A 123 -30.04 46.85 35.19
N GLU A 124 -28.93 47.55 35.45
CA GLU A 124 -27.67 47.36 34.73
C GLU A 124 -27.10 45.94 34.88
N LEU A 125 -27.33 45.28 36.02
CA LEU A 125 -26.87 43.91 36.27
C LEU A 125 -27.74 42.89 35.51
N VAL A 126 -29.03 43.19 35.36
CA VAL A 126 -29.97 42.37 34.57
C VAL A 126 -29.62 42.44 33.09
N ASP A 127 -29.31 43.64 32.57
CA ASP A 127 -28.95 43.84 31.17
C ASP A 127 -27.61 43.16 30.81
N LYS A 128 -26.63 43.20 31.74
CA LYS A 128 -25.34 42.49 31.59
C LYS A 128 -25.51 40.95 31.56
N LEU A 129 -26.57 40.42 32.19
CA LEU A 129 -26.84 38.99 32.22
C LEU A 129 -27.36 38.45 30.87
N ASP A 130 -27.91 39.31 30.01
CA ASP A 130 -28.59 38.92 28.75
C ASP A 130 -27.66 38.72 27.54
N THR A 131 -26.40 38.37 27.79
CA THR A 131 -25.40 38.06 26.75
C THR A 131 -25.85 36.88 25.86
N ARG A 132 -25.88 36.96 24.52
CA ARG A 132 -26.32 35.79 23.73
C ARG A 132 -25.24 34.72 23.62
N PHE A 133 -25.52 33.49 24.08
CA PHE A 133 -24.63 32.33 23.85
C PHE A 133 -25.04 31.59 22.56
N PRO A 134 -24.13 31.40 21.59
CA PRO A 134 -24.44 30.76 20.31
C PRO A 134 -24.87 29.29 20.49
N ALA A 135 -26.01 28.91 19.91
CA ALA A 135 -26.51 27.54 19.94
C ALA A 135 -26.11 26.83 18.64
N ARG A 136 -25.42 25.70 18.74
CA ARG A 136 -25.04 24.92 17.57
C ARG A 136 -26.31 24.34 16.93
N LYS A 137 -26.58 24.72 15.67
CA LYS A 137 -27.48 23.95 14.81
C LYS A 137 -26.74 22.64 14.50
N ARG A 138 -27.22 21.51 15.02
CA ARG A 138 -26.69 20.19 14.64
C ARG A 138 -26.93 20.00 13.14
N THR A 139 -25.94 20.31 12.31
CA THR A 139 -25.90 19.78 10.95
C THR A 139 -25.62 18.28 11.08
N ARG A 140 -26.64 17.49 10.78
CA ARG A 140 -26.66 16.02 10.92
C ARG A 140 -25.71 15.30 9.95
N GLU A 141 -24.92 16.03 9.18
CA GLU A 141 -24.03 15.51 8.14
C GLU A 141 -22.64 15.07 8.64
N ASN A 142 -22.19 15.50 9.82
CA ASN A 142 -20.81 15.26 10.25
C ASN A 142 -20.47 13.82 10.68
N SER A 143 -21.39 12.85 10.58
CA SER A 143 -21.12 11.47 11.00
C SER A 143 -20.54 10.59 9.89
N ARG A 144 -20.50 11.03 8.62
CA ARG A 144 -19.95 10.23 7.51
C ARG A 144 -19.02 10.97 6.55
N SER A 145 -19.14 12.28 6.38
CA SER A 145 -18.46 13.03 5.31
C SER A 145 -17.15 13.73 5.70
N GLN A 146 -16.70 13.63 6.95
CA GLN A 146 -15.36 14.10 7.36
C GLN A 146 -14.31 13.00 7.42
N ARG A 147 -14.65 11.77 6.98
CA ARG A 147 -13.59 10.84 6.58
C ARG A 147 -12.96 11.39 5.30
N PRO A 148 -11.64 11.54 5.22
CA PRO A 148 -10.97 11.73 3.95
C PRO A 148 -11.40 10.57 3.04
N GLU A 149 -12.24 10.83 2.04
CA GLU A 149 -12.50 9.85 1.00
C GLU A 149 -11.26 9.77 0.13
N PHE A 150 -10.37 8.84 0.46
CA PHE A 150 -9.36 8.39 -0.49
C PHE A 150 -9.89 7.18 -1.24
N ASN A 151 -10.10 7.37 -2.54
CA ASN A 151 -10.14 6.25 -3.47
C ASN A 151 -8.75 5.59 -3.40
N LEU A 152 -8.68 4.38 -2.86
CA LEU A 152 -7.50 3.49 -2.96
C LEU A 152 -7.18 3.10 -4.42
N LYS A 153 -7.99 3.55 -5.37
CA LYS A 153 -7.70 3.49 -6.79
C LYS A 153 -6.69 4.59 -7.10
N LEU A 154 -5.48 4.20 -7.49
CA LEU A 154 -4.51 5.07 -8.15
C LEU A 154 -5.24 5.95 -9.16
N SER A 155 -4.92 7.23 -9.20
CA SER A 155 -5.51 8.12 -10.21
C SER A 155 -5.17 7.59 -11.61
N GLU A 156 -6.04 7.81 -12.60
CA GLU A 156 -5.74 7.38 -13.99
C GLU A 156 -4.42 7.97 -14.50
N HIS A 157 -3.99 9.09 -13.93
CA HIS A 157 -2.70 9.72 -14.21
C HIS A 157 -1.52 8.90 -13.66
N GLU A 158 -1.56 8.51 -12.38
CA GLU A 158 -0.53 7.68 -11.75
C GLU A 158 -0.44 6.30 -12.41
N ILE A 159 -1.58 5.71 -12.78
CA ILE A 159 -1.62 4.44 -13.54
C ILE A 159 -0.92 4.60 -14.89
N ARG A 160 -1.10 5.74 -15.58
CA ARG A 160 -0.44 6.03 -16.86
C ARG A 160 1.06 6.21 -16.70
N GLU A 161 1.50 6.94 -15.69
CA GLU A 161 2.92 7.13 -15.42
C GLU A 161 3.60 5.80 -15.08
N ASP A 162 2.97 4.97 -14.25
CA ASP A 162 3.46 3.63 -13.93
C ASP A 162 3.48 2.73 -15.16
N THR A 163 2.47 2.79 -16.04
CA THR A 163 2.48 1.99 -17.28
C THR A 163 3.57 2.44 -18.24
N VAL A 164 3.82 3.74 -18.37
CA VAL A 164 4.94 4.27 -19.17
C VAL A 164 6.29 3.82 -18.59
N TYR A 165 6.45 3.89 -17.27
CA TYR A 165 7.66 3.45 -16.59
C TYR A 165 7.90 1.93 -16.72
N ILE A 166 6.86 1.11 -16.60
CA ILE A 166 6.94 -0.34 -16.82
C ILE A 166 7.29 -0.65 -18.28
N GLN A 167 6.78 0.13 -19.25
CA GLN A 167 7.12 -0.04 -20.66
C GLN A 167 8.58 0.34 -20.94
N SER A 168 9.12 1.41 -20.35
CA SER A 168 10.53 1.78 -20.53
C SER A 168 11.47 0.72 -19.94
N LEU A 169 11.15 0.16 -18.78
CA LEU A 169 11.91 -0.94 -18.18
C LEU A 169 11.92 -2.21 -19.04
N ARG A 170 10.85 -2.48 -19.80
CA ARG A 170 10.81 -3.61 -20.75
C ARG A 170 11.65 -3.34 -21.99
N GLN A 171 11.67 -2.12 -22.50
CA GLN A 171 12.47 -1.74 -23.67
C GLN A 171 13.98 -1.76 -23.38
N GLU A 172 14.41 -1.33 -22.20
CA GLU A 172 15.83 -1.42 -21.80
C GLU A 172 16.31 -2.87 -21.64
N ASN A 173 15.43 -3.76 -21.18
CA ASN A 173 15.76 -5.19 -21.02
C ASN A 173 15.65 -5.99 -22.33
N SER A 174 14.94 -5.50 -23.35
CA SER A 174 14.88 -6.12 -24.68
C SER A 174 15.96 -5.64 -25.64
N SER A 175 16.75 -4.63 -25.25
CA SER A 175 17.82 -4.02 -26.07
C SER A 175 19.23 -4.46 -25.66
N LYS A 176 19.34 -5.47 -24.80
CA LYS A 176 20.56 -6.17 -24.42
C LYS A 176 20.43 -7.65 -24.78
#